data_AF-A0AA39ZDP3-F1
#
_entry.id   AF-A0AA39ZDP3-F1
#
_cell.length_a   1.000
_cell.length_b   1.000
_cell.length_c   1.000
_cell.angle_alpha   90.00
_cell.angle_beta   90.00
_cell.angle_gamma   90.00
#
_symmetry.space_group_name_H-M   'P 1'
#
loop_
_entity.id
_entity.type
_entity.pdbx_description
1 polymer ?
#
loop_
_entity_poly.entity_id
_entity_poly.type
_entity_poly.pdbx_seq_one_letter_code
_entity_poly.pdbx_strand_id
1 'polypeptide(L)'
;MSSHSTLSAATDDRKARLAKLKSLKRKQPEPPSEDEPPSAPSPSRSQSPPTKEVSHLHLSGRNYDPETRGPKLGFEAPPTLSLEAPTLEEQAADLEDEVNRQAALDAAQAAEKGIDLFKLQPKKPNWDLKRELNAKMEVLNVRTDNAIARMVRERLAEKKKVAEESKKGSAESEDKEADGMLDGAAIVEGIKLREREEEEEARREKEAEDEELGIADAQVGFGPTA
;
A
#
# COMPACT_ATOMS: atom_id res chain seq x y z
N MET A 1 3.66 -62.30 -5.82
CA MET A 1 2.88 -63.33 -5.13
C MET A 1 2.55 -62.99 -3.66
N SER A 2 3.02 -61.87 -3.09
CA SER A 2 2.88 -61.53 -1.65
C SER A 2 1.68 -60.65 -1.26
N SER A 3 0.99 -60.03 -2.21
CA SER A 3 -0.16 -59.15 -1.93
C SER A 3 -1.39 -59.92 -1.43
N HIS A 4 -1.65 -61.12 -1.95
CA HIS A 4 -2.81 -61.92 -1.55
C HIS A 4 -2.73 -62.43 -0.10
N SER A 5 -1.53 -62.72 0.43
CA SER A 5 -1.39 -63.13 1.84
C SER A 5 -1.61 -61.96 2.80
N THR A 6 -1.16 -60.75 2.44
CA THR A 6 -1.40 -59.54 3.26
C THR A 6 -2.88 -59.19 3.32
N LEU A 7 -3.60 -59.34 2.21
CA LEU A 7 -5.05 -59.14 2.15
C LEU A 7 -5.79 -60.21 2.95
N SER A 8 -5.40 -61.48 2.86
CA SER A 8 -6.06 -62.55 3.65
C SER A 8 -5.83 -62.32 5.15
N ALA A 9 -4.61 -61.98 5.58
CA ALA A 9 -4.28 -61.67 6.97
C ALA A 9 -5.14 -60.51 7.51
N ALA A 10 -5.28 -59.42 6.74
CA ALA A 10 -6.12 -58.29 7.13
C ALA A 10 -7.61 -58.68 7.26
N THR A 11 -8.12 -59.58 6.40
CA THR A 11 -9.51 -60.05 6.50
C THR A 11 -9.74 -60.91 7.73
N ASP A 12 -8.79 -61.77 8.10
CA ASP A 12 -8.91 -62.64 9.26
C ASP A 12 -8.82 -61.85 10.57
N ASP A 13 -7.98 -60.82 10.61
CA ASP A 13 -7.91 -59.84 11.69
C ASP A 13 -9.24 -59.10 11.92
N ARG A 14 -9.93 -58.72 10.83
CA ARG A 14 -11.25 -58.08 10.91
C ARG A 14 -12.31 -59.06 11.41
N LYS A 15 -12.31 -60.30 10.92
CA LYS A 15 -13.23 -61.36 11.38
C LYS A 15 -13.05 -61.63 12.88
N ALA A 16 -11.80 -61.72 13.35
CA ALA A 16 -11.49 -61.93 14.76
C ALA A 16 -11.98 -60.78 15.65
N ARG A 17 -11.79 -59.52 15.21
CA ARG A 17 -12.33 -58.35 15.91
C ARG A 17 -13.86 -58.37 15.98
N LEU A 18 -14.54 -58.68 14.88
CA LEU A 18 -16.00 -58.78 14.86
C LEU A 18 -16.53 -59.93 15.71
N ALA A 19 -15.85 -61.07 15.77
CA ALA A 19 -16.22 -62.19 16.64
C ALA A 19 -16.13 -61.82 18.12
N LYS A 20 -15.08 -61.09 18.53
CA LYS A 20 -14.94 -60.53 19.89
C LYS A 20 -16.08 -59.57 20.22
N LEU A 21 -16.45 -58.68 19.30
CA LEU A 21 -17.57 -57.76 19.53
C LEU A 21 -18.93 -58.49 19.59
N LYS A 22 -19.10 -59.57 18.81
CA LYS A 22 -20.31 -60.41 18.84
C LYS A 22 -20.46 -61.18 20.14
N SER A 23 -19.37 -61.69 20.73
CA SER A 23 -19.45 -62.39 22.02
C SER A 23 -19.74 -61.45 23.18
N LEU A 24 -19.22 -60.21 23.15
CA LEU A 24 -19.59 -59.17 24.14
C LEU A 24 -21.08 -58.82 24.08
N LYS A 25 -21.68 -58.76 22.89
CA LYS A 25 -23.10 -58.41 22.74
C LYS A 25 -24.06 -59.53 23.15
N ARG A 26 -23.61 -60.80 23.18
CA ARG A 26 -24.42 -61.97 23.58
C ARG A 26 -24.36 -62.26 25.09
N LYS A 27 -23.55 -61.54 25.88
CA LYS A 27 -23.37 -61.77 27.33
C LYS A 27 -24.08 -60.75 28.22
N GLN A 28 -25.15 -60.12 27.75
CA GLN A 28 -26.14 -59.50 28.63
C GLN A 28 -27.07 -60.62 29.12
N PRO A 29 -27.09 -60.96 30.43
CA PRO A 29 -28.04 -61.94 30.96
C PRO A 29 -29.43 -61.28 31.12
N GLU A 30 -30.46 -61.90 30.56
CA GLU A 30 -31.86 -61.52 30.82
C GLU A 30 -32.27 -61.96 32.25
N PRO A 31 -32.92 -61.11 33.06
CA PRO A 31 -33.69 -61.57 34.21
C PRO A 31 -35.10 -62.03 33.78
N PRO A 32 -35.67 -63.03 34.49
CA PRO A 32 -36.85 -63.78 34.07
C PRO A 32 -38.17 -63.03 34.24
N SER A 33 -39.14 -63.44 33.42
CA SER A 33 -40.56 -63.12 33.41
C SER A 33 -41.29 -63.38 34.73
N GLU A 34 -42.29 -62.56 35.07
CA GLU A 34 -43.68 -62.92 35.42
C GLU A 34 -44.47 -61.72 36.01
N ASP A 35 -45.79 -61.80 35.88
CA ASP A 35 -46.83 -60.75 35.92
C ASP A 35 -47.26 -60.19 37.31
N GLU A 36 -47.94 -59.04 37.25
CA GLU A 36 -48.96 -58.42 38.14
C GLU A 36 -48.61 -57.59 39.43
N PRO A 37 -49.41 -56.54 39.77
CA PRO A 37 -49.12 -55.46 40.74
C PRO A 37 -49.88 -55.63 42.09
N PRO A 38 -49.67 -54.81 43.16
CA PRO A 38 -50.43 -53.55 43.30
C PRO A 38 -49.85 -52.43 44.24
N SER A 39 -50.42 -51.23 44.06
CA SER A 39 -50.74 -50.20 45.08
C SER A 39 -49.65 -49.28 45.67
N ALA A 40 -49.89 -47.98 45.49
CA ALA A 40 -49.14 -46.83 46.02
C ALA A 40 -49.29 -46.65 47.56
N PRO A 41 -48.49 -45.76 48.21
CA PRO A 41 -48.91 -44.35 48.29
C PRO A 41 -47.76 -43.32 48.17
N SER A 42 -48.10 -42.15 47.62
CA SER A 42 -47.23 -40.97 47.51
C SER A 42 -46.98 -40.28 48.85
N PRO A 43 -45.81 -39.63 49.07
CA PRO A 43 -45.70 -38.57 50.06
C PRO A 43 -45.64 -37.16 49.43
N SER A 44 -46.16 -36.24 50.22
CA SER A 44 -46.45 -34.83 50.01
C SER A 44 -45.39 -34.00 49.27
N ARG A 45 -45.88 -33.24 48.30
CA ARG A 45 -45.31 -32.04 47.72
C ARG A 45 -45.12 -30.96 48.79
N SER A 46 -43.88 -30.72 49.20
CA SER A 46 -43.50 -29.57 50.00
C SER A 46 -42.33 -28.84 49.34
N GLN A 47 -42.63 -27.64 48.84
CA GLN A 47 -41.71 -26.53 48.56
C GLN A 47 -40.57 -26.83 47.58
N SER A 48 -40.84 -26.53 46.31
CA SER A 48 -39.86 -26.48 45.23
C SER A 48 -38.88 -25.31 45.41
N PRO A 49 -37.55 -25.52 45.40
CA PRO A 49 -36.59 -24.45 45.08
C PRO A 49 -36.82 -24.01 43.62
N PRO A 50 -36.23 -22.89 43.13
CA PRO A 50 -36.36 -22.51 41.71
C PRO A 50 -35.85 -23.66 40.83
N THR A 51 -36.77 -24.49 40.34
CA THR A 51 -36.47 -25.75 39.64
C THR A 51 -35.74 -25.54 38.33
N LYS A 52 -35.66 -24.28 37.86
CA LYS A 52 -35.03 -23.89 36.60
C LYS A 52 -33.51 -24.06 36.68
N GLU A 53 -32.85 -23.48 37.67
CA GLU A 53 -31.38 -23.49 37.81
C GLU A 53 -30.78 -24.90 37.93
N VAL A 54 -31.36 -25.74 38.79
CA VAL A 54 -30.92 -27.14 38.97
C VAL A 54 -31.18 -27.99 37.73
N SER A 55 -32.22 -27.71 36.93
CA SER A 55 -32.46 -28.46 35.71
C SER A 55 -31.40 -28.22 34.63
N HIS A 56 -30.85 -27.01 34.53
CA HIS A 56 -29.74 -26.69 33.62
C HIS A 56 -28.42 -27.35 34.05
N LEU A 57 -28.19 -27.54 35.35
CA LEU A 57 -26.98 -28.20 35.88
C LEU A 57 -26.94 -29.70 35.57
N HIS A 58 -28.10 -30.37 35.63
CA HIS A 58 -28.20 -31.83 35.51
C HIS A 58 -28.57 -32.30 34.09
N LEU A 59 -29.19 -31.44 33.28
CA LEU A 59 -29.54 -31.73 31.89
C LEU A 59 -28.56 -31.00 30.97
N SER A 60 -27.27 -31.36 31.01
CA SER A 60 -26.31 -30.91 29.99
C SER A 60 -26.66 -31.62 28.68
N GLY A 61 -27.64 -31.09 27.96
CA GLY A 61 -28.03 -31.52 26.63
C GLY A 61 -26.84 -31.29 25.72
N ARG A 62 -25.97 -32.30 25.57
CA ARG A 62 -24.70 -32.23 24.82
C ARG A 62 -24.90 -31.78 23.36
N ASN A 63 -26.15 -31.67 22.90
CA ASN A 63 -26.57 -31.00 21.68
C ASN A 63 -28.05 -30.52 21.72
N TYR A 64 -28.65 -30.29 22.89
CA TYR A 64 -30.08 -29.90 22.99
C TYR A 64 -30.20 -28.59 23.76
N ASP A 65 -30.86 -27.62 23.15
CA ASP A 65 -31.19 -26.36 23.82
C ASP A 65 -32.62 -26.43 24.38
N PRO A 66 -32.79 -26.33 25.71
CA PRO A 66 -34.10 -26.38 26.35
C PRO A 66 -35.00 -25.19 26.00
N GLU A 67 -34.46 -24.04 25.58
CA GLU A 67 -35.26 -22.87 25.22
C GLU A 67 -35.91 -23.04 23.84
N THR A 68 -35.11 -23.39 22.84
CA THR A 68 -35.61 -23.69 21.48
C THR A 68 -36.21 -25.08 21.34
N ARG A 69 -36.12 -25.92 22.38
CA ARG A 69 -36.54 -27.32 22.40
C ARG A 69 -36.02 -28.14 21.21
N GLY A 70 -34.83 -27.81 20.72
CA GLY A 70 -34.27 -28.36 19.49
C GLY A 70 -32.80 -28.70 19.59
N PRO A 71 -32.24 -29.33 18.53
CA PRO A 71 -30.80 -29.54 18.41
C PRO A 71 -30.06 -28.20 18.37
N LYS A 72 -28.96 -28.08 19.13
CA LYS A 72 -28.12 -26.87 19.13
C LYS A 72 -27.40 -26.75 17.79
N LEU A 73 -27.92 -25.89 16.91
CA LEU A 73 -27.37 -25.67 15.58
C LEU A 73 -26.17 -24.70 15.65
N GLY A 74 -25.01 -25.21 16.06
CA GLY A 74 -23.74 -24.48 15.98
C GLY A 74 -23.65 -23.22 16.87
N PHE A 75 -23.13 -22.13 16.29
CA PHE A 75 -22.95 -20.84 16.95
C PHE A 75 -24.15 -19.94 16.68
N GLU A 76 -24.78 -19.40 17.73
CA GLU A 76 -25.93 -18.47 17.61
C GLU A 76 -25.52 -17.07 17.13
N ALA A 77 -24.29 -16.66 17.48
CA ALA A 77 -23.67 -15.44 17.00
C ALA A 77 -22.52 -15.79 16.03
N PRO A 78 -22.27 -14.95 15.01
CA PRO A 78 -21.13 -15.17 14.13
C PRO A 78 -19.84 -15.12 14.96
N PRO A 79 -18.90 -16.07 14.77
CA PRO A 79 -17.66 -16.12 15.55
C PRO A 79 -16.74 -14.92 15.31
N THR A 80 -17.07 -14.06 14.33
CA THR A 80 -16.38 -12.82 14.01
C THR A 80 -16.77 -11.66 14.94
N LEU A 81 -17.87 -11.76 15.69
CA LEU A 81 -18.39 -10.66 16.53
C LEU A 81 -17.46 -10.33 17.72
N SER A 82 -16.69 -11.31 18.21
CA SER A 82 -15.71 -11.10 19.28
C SER A 82 -14.30 -10.76 18.78
N LEU A 83 -14.09 -10.65 17.46
CA LEU A 83 -12.79 -10.26 16.90
C LEU A 83 -12.73 -8.74 16.79
N GLU A 84 -11.75 -8.13 17.45
CA GLU A 84 -11.50 -6.68 17.39
C GLU A 84 -10.70 -6.30 16.13
N ALA A 85 -9.97 -7.25 15.55
CA ALA A 85 -9.24 -7.07 14.30
C ALA A 85 -10.11 -7.47 13.09
N PRO A 86 -10.03 -6.73 11.97
CA PRO A 86 -10.75 -7.07 10.75
C PRO A 86 -10.31 -8.45 10.24
N THR A 87 -11.25 -9.17 9.67
CA THR A 87 -10.97 -10.46 9.05
C THR A 87 -10.16 -10.28 7.77
N LEU A 88 -9.41 -11.32 7.36
CA LEU A 88 -8.66 -11.28 6.10
C LEU A 88 -9.58 -11.05 4.89
N GLU A 89 -10.82 -11.54 4.95
CA GLU A 89 -11.81 -11.34 3.89
C GLU A 89 -12.26 -9.87 3.81
N GLU A 90 -12.46 -9.21 4.96
CA GLU A 90 -12.77 -7.77 4.99
C GLU A 90 -11.59 -6.94 4.47
N GLN A 91 -10.36 -7.27 4.86
CA GLN A 91 -9.17 -6.59 4.34
C GLN A 91 -8.99 -6.81 2.83
N ALA A 92 -9.29 -8.00 2.33
CA ALA A 92 -9.27 -8.28 0.90
C ALA A 92 -10.33 -7.46 0.15
N ALA A 93 -11.55 -7.38 0.70
CA ALA A 93 -12.62 -6.56 0.13
C ALA A 93 -12.24 -5.07 0.09
N ASP A 94 -11.64 -4.54 1.16
CA ASP A 94 -11.16 -3.15 1.19
C ASP A 94 -10.09 -2.88 0.12
N LEU A 95 -9.17 -3.83 -0.08
CA LEU A 95 -8.14 -3.74 -1.12
C LEU A 95 -8.74 -3.83 -2.52
N GLU A 96 -9.72 -4.71 -2.74
CA GLU A 96 -10.44 -4.82 -4.01
C GLU A 96 -11.16 -3.51 -4.35
N ASP A 97 -11.86 -2.92 -3.38
CA ASP A 97 -12.54 -1.64 -3.54
C ASP A 97 -11.57 -0.50 -3.86
N GLU A 98 -10.42 -0.46 -3.19
CA GLU A 98 -9.39 0.55 -3.44
C GLU A 98 -8.75 0.39 -4.82
N VAL A 99 -8.40 -0.84 -5.22
CA VAL A 99 -7.87 -1.14 -6.55
C VAL A 99 -8.90 -0.78 -7.62
N ASN A 100 -10.17 -1.09 -7.41
CA ASN A 100 -11.24 -0.77 -8.34
C ASN A 100 -11.46 0.75 -8.45
N ARG A 101 -11.40 1.49 -7.33
CA ARG A 101 -11.45 2.95 -7.33
C ARG A 101 -10.27 3.53 -8.11
N GLN A 102 -9.05 3.07 -7.86
CA GLN A 102 -7.86 3.53 -8.58
C GLN A 102 -7.95 3.23 -10.07
N ALA A 103 -8.35 2.02 -10.45
CA ALA A 103 -8.56 1.64 -11.84
C ALA A 103 -9.64 2.51 -12.53
N ALA A 104 -10.72 2.84 -11.82
CA ALA A 104 -11.76 3.74 -12.33
C ALA A 104 -11.23 5.17 -12.53
N LEU A 105 -10.42 5.68 -11.60
CA LEU A 105 -9.76 6.99 -11.74
C LEU A 105 -8.77 7.01 -12.91
N ASP A 106 -7.95 5.99 -13.06
CA ASP A 106 -6.99 5.85 -14.16
C ASP A 106 -7.71 5.71 -15.50
N ALA A 107 -8.82 4.97 -15.57
CA ALA A 107 -9.64 4.85 -16.76
C ALA A 107 -10.31 6.20 -17.12
N ALA A 108 -10.81 6.94 -16.13
CA ALA A 108 -11.37 8.28 -16.34
C ALA A 108 -10.30 9.26 -16.85
N GLN A 109 -9.10 9.24 -16.26
CA GLN A 109 -7.97 10.04 -16.72
C GLN A 109 -7.48 9.63 -18.10
N ALA A 110 -7.47 8.33 -18.42
CA ALA A 110 -7.09 7.84 -19.75
C ALA A 110 -8.13 8.22 -20.81
N ALA A 111 -9.41 8.23 -20.45
CA ALA A 111 -10.49 8.70 -21.31
C ALA A 111 -10.39 10.21 -21.58
N GLU A 112 -10.08 11.01 -20.55
CA GLU A 112 -9.88 12.45 -20.67
C GLU A 112 -8.62 12.80 -21.48
N LYS A 113 -7.51 12.08 -21.24
CA LYS A 113 -6.22 12.32 -21.94
C LYS A 113 -6.25 11.94 -23.42
N GLY A 114 -7.33 11.33 -23.90
CA GLY A 114 -7.44 10.84 -25.27
C GLY A 114 -6.47 9.69 -25.56
N ILE A 115 -6.83 8.83 -26.50
CA ILE A 115 -5.94 7.75 -26.92
C ILE A 115 -4.76 8.38 -27.66
N ASP A 116 -3.58 8.36 -27.03
CA ASP A 116 -2.37 8.88 -27.65
C ASP A 116 -1.90 7.93 -28.76
N LEU A 117 -2.24 8.33 -29.99
CA LEU A 117 -1.88 7.66 -31.24
C LEU A 117 -0.37 7.42 -31.37
N PHE A 118 0.49 8.24 -30.77
CA PHE A 118 1.94 8.07 -30.82
C PHE A 118 2.47 6.96 -29.91
N LYS A 119 1.71 6.58 -28.88
CA LYS A 119 2.06 5.45 -27.99
C LYS A 119 1.61 4.11 -28.58
N LEU A 120 0.50 4.13 -29.34
CA LEU A 120 -0.06 2.94 -30.00
C LEU A 120 0.60 2.62 -31.36
N GLN A 121 1.30 3.57 -31.96
CA GLN A 121 2.06 3.34 -33.20
C GLN A 121 3.15 2.28 -33.00
N PRO A 122 3.32 1.36 -33.96
CA PRO A 122 4.41 0.37 -33.93
C PRO A 122 5.76 1.11 -33.90
N LYS A 123 6.54 0.85 -32.86
CA LYS A 123 7.85 1.47 -32.70
C LYS A 123 8.88 0.83 -33.64
N LYS A 124 9.95 1.56 -33.95
CA LYS A 124 11.09 1.06 -34.73
C LYS A 124 11.70 -0.17 -34.03
N PRO A 125 12.13 -1.22 -34.74
CA PRO A 125 12.73 -2.40 -34.09
C PRO A 125 13.87 -2.10 -33.10
N ASN A 126 14.70 -1.09 -33.40
CA ASN A 126 15.84 -0.70 -32.55
C ASN A 126 15.47 0.38 -31.49
N TRP A 127 14.19 0.69 -31.29
CA TRP A 127 13.80 1.77 -30.37
C TRP A 127 14.19 1.47 -28.92
N ASP A 128 14.04 0.21 -28.52
CA ASP A 128 14.37 -0.24 -27.18
C ASP A 128 15.88 -0.30 -26.99
N LEU A 129 16.61 -0.79 -28.00
CA LEU A 129 18.07 -0.77 -28.00
C LEU A 129 18.63 0.65 -27.82
N LYS A 130 18.02 1.65 -28.48
CA LYS A 130 18.41 3.06 -28.29
C LYS A 130 18.13 3.55 -26.88
N ARG A 131 16.99 3.16 -26.29
CA ARG A 131 16.62 3.53 -24.92
C ARG A 131 17.60 2.93 -23.90
N GLU A 132 17.88 1.64 -24.01
CA GLU A 132 18.84 0.94 -23.14
C GLU A 132 20.26 1.47 -23.33
N LEU A 133 20.67 1.75 -24.56
CA LEU A 133 21.96 2.36 -24.85
C LEU A 133 22.06 3.76 -24.23
N ASN A 134 21.02 4.59 -24.38
CA ASN A 134 20.99 5.92 -23.78
C ASN A 134 21.12 5.87 -22.26
N ALA A 135 20.40 4.96 -21.58
CA ALA A 135 20.52 4.78 -20.13
C ALA A 135 21.93 4.37 -19.71
N LYS A 136 22.60 3.50 -20.47
CA LYS A 136 24.00 3.13 -20.21
C LYS A 136 24.98 4.27 -20.50
N MET A 137 24.71 5.06 -21.53
CA MET A 137 25.54 6.19 -21.94
C MET A 137 25.39 7.40 -21.02
N GLU A 138 24.30 7.56 -20.29
CA GLU A 138 24.04 8.69 -19.40
C GLU A 138 25.19 8.93 -18.41
N VAL A 139 25.64 7.87 -17.74
CA VAL A 139 26.78 7.95 -16.80
C VAL A 139 28.08 8.32 -17.51
N LEU A 140 28.28 7.84 -18.74
CA LEU A 140 29.47 8.15 -19.54
C LEU A 140 29.42 9.59 -20.09
N ASN A 141 28.25 10.08 -20.46
CA ASN A 141 28.03 11.44 -20.95
C ASN A 141 28.41 12.45 -19.87
N VAL A 142 27.97 12.25 -18.62
CA VAL A 142 28.38 13.12 -17.49
C VAL A 142 29.90 13.16 -17.32
N ARG A 143 30.59 12.03 -17.45
CA ARG A 143 32.06 11.99 -17.36
C ARG A 143 32.72 12.67 -18.56
N THR A 144 32.15 12.49 -19.74
CA THR A 144 32.62 13.10 -20.99
C THR A 144 32.48 14.62 -20.93
N ASP A 145 31.32 15.12 -20.49
CA ASP A 145 31.06 16.56 -20.32
C ASP A 145 32.00 17.17 -19.28
N ASN A 146 32.24 16.48 -18.17
CA ASN A 146 33.23 16.89 -17.17
C ASN A 146 34.66 16.92 -17.74
N ALA A 147 35.03 15.94 -18.56
CA ALA A 147 36.34 15.89 -19.22
C ALA A 147 36.49 17.04 -20.22
N ILE A 148 35.46 17.30 -21.03
CA ILE A 148 35.39 18.44 -21.95
C ILE A 148 35.56 19.75 -21.17
N ALA A 149 34.83 19.93 -20.07
CA ALA A 149 34.93 21.11 -19.23
C ALA A 149 36.34 21.31 -18.66
N ARG A 150 37.02 20.23 -18.24
CA ARG A 150 38.44 20.30 -17.80
C ARG A 150 39.36 20.71 -18.94
N MET A 151 39.24 20.08 -20.11
CA MET A 151 40.06 20.41 -21.27
C MET A 151 39.87 21.86 -21.71
N VAL A 152 38.64 22.38 -21.69
CA VAL A 152 38.35 23.77 -22.00
C VAL A 152 38.99 24.69 -20.96
N ARG A 153 38.90 24.36 -19.67
CA ARG A 153 39.55 25.14 -18.60
C ARG A 153 41.06 25.19 -18.76
N GLU A 154 41.71 24.05 -19.04
CA GLU A 154 43.15 23.96 -19.29
C GLU A 154 43.56 24.80 -20.50
N ARG A 155 42.86 24.64 -21.63
CA ARG A 155 43.14 25.42 -22.85
C ARG A 155 42.96 26.92 -22.64
N LEU A 156 41.95 27.34 -21.88
CA LEU A 156 41.76 28.76 -21.54
C LEU A 156 42.85 29.26 -20.59
N ALA A 157 43.27 28.45 -19.61
CA ALA A 157 44.36 28.80 -18.71
C ALA A 157 45.70 28.91 -19.45
N GLU A 158 46.00 28.00 -20.37
CA GLU A 158 47.19 28.06 -21.23
C GLU A 158 47.18 29.32 -22.10
N LYS A 159 46.05 29.60 -22.77
CA LYS A 159 45.90 30.84 -23.56
C LYS A 159 46.10 32.10 -22.71
N LYS A 160 45.56 32.12 -21.48
CA LYS A 160 45.76 33.23 -20.53
C LYS A 160 47.22 33.35 -20.09
N LYS A 161 47.90 32.25 -19.75
CA LYS A 161 49.31 32.25 -19.37
C LYS A 161 50.20 32.76 -20.51
N VAL A 162 49.98 32.29 -21.73
CA VAL A 162 50.72 32.77 -22.91
C VAL A 162 50.47 34.27 -23.14
N ALA A 163 49.24 34.74 -22.94
CA ALA A 163 48.91 36.17 -23.01
C ALA A 163 49.52 37.00 -21.87
N GLU A 164 49.67 36.45 -20.67
CA GLU A 164 50.36 37.12 -19.55
C GLU A 164 51.87 37.13 -19.74
N GLU A 165 52.47 36.04 -20.21
CA GLU A 165 53.91 35.95 -20.52
C GLU A 165 54.29 36.90 -21.67
N SER A 166 53.44 37.02 -22.69
CA SER A 166 53.64 38.00 -23.77
C SER A 166 53.48 39.44 -23.28
N LYS A 167 52.58 39.70 -22.32
CA LYS A 167 52.46 41.02 -21.64
C LYS A 167 53.64 41.33 -20.73
N LYS A 168 54.23 40.34 -20.04
CA LYS A 168 55.37 40.54 -19.13
C LYS A 168 56.69 40.82 -19.88
N GLY A 169 56.79 40.39 -21.14
CA GLY A 169 57.89 40.73 -22.06
C GLY A 169 57.70 42.06 -22.82
N SER A 170 56.54 42.70 -22.71
CA SER A 170 56.19 43.95 -23.40
C SER A 170 55.75 45.02 -22.40
N ALA A 171 56.63 45.35 -21.45
CA ALA A 171 56.52 46.57 -20.66
C ALA A 171 56.92 47.81 -21.49
N GLU A 172 56.31 47.99 -22.66
CA GLU A 172 56.31 49.22 -23.48
C GLU A 172 55.49 48.98 -24.74
N SER A 173 54.16 49.06 -24.64
CA SER A 173 53.28 49.60 -25.69
C SER A 173 51.83 49.52 -25.23
N GLU A 174 51.24 50.70 -25.04
CA GLU A 174 49.81 50.89 -24.95
C GLU A 174 49.10 50.40 -26.23
N ASP A 175 47.85 49.99 -26.03
CA ASP A 175 46.81 49.76 -27.04
C ASP A 175 46.97 48.60 -28.03
N LYS A 176 46.23 47.52 -27.73
CA LYS A 176 45.33 46.83 -28.67
C LYS A 176 44.32 45.94 -27.93
N GLU A 177 43.14 46.51 -27.77
CA GLU A 177 41.79 45.92 -27.95
C GLU A 177 41.68 44.38 -27.83
N ALA A 178 41.06 43.85 -26.78
CA ALA A 178 39.61 43.84 -26.54
C ALA A 178 38.78 42.82 -27.37
N ASP A 179 39.34 41.66 -27.76
CA ASP A 179 38.54 40.68 -28.51
C ASP A 179 38.65 39.21 -28.03
N GLY A 180 38.09 38.91 -26.85
CA GLY A 180 37.60 37.55 -26.60
C GLY A 180 37.91 36.87 -25.26
N MET A 181 38.35 37.61 -24.22
CA MET A 181 38.75 36.99 -22.94
C MET A 181 38.09 37.58 -21.68
N LEU A 182 37.12 38.50 -21.82
CA LEU A 182 36.47 39.18 -20.68
C LEU A 182 35.11 38.58 -20.28
N ASP A 183 34.63 37.53 -20.95
CA ASP A 183 33.19 37.26 -20.93
C ASP A 183 32.71 36.38 -19.76
N GLY A 184 33.54 35.49 -19.22
CA GLY A 184 33.08 34.58 -18.16
C GLY A 184 32.82 35.26 -16.80
N ALA A 185 33.68 36.21 -16.40
CA ALA A 185 33.51 36.94 -15.14
C ALA A 185 32.45 38.03 -15.26
N ALA A 186 32.42 38.72 -16.41
CA ALA A 186 31.41 39.74 -16.71
C ALA A 186 29.99 39.16 -16.80
N ILE A 187 29.82 37.94 -17.36
CA ILE A 187 28.52 37.27 -17.39
C ILE A 187 28.05 36.90 -15.97
N VAL A 188 28.94 36.38 -15.12
CA VAL A 188 28.59 36.01 -13.73
C VAL A 188 28.26 37.25 -12.89
N GLU A 189 28.99 38.34 -13.10
CA GLU A 189 28.69 39.62 -12.46
C GLU A 189 27.38 40.23 -12.97
N GLY A 190 27.10 40.13 -14.28
CA GLY A 190 25.83 40.55 -14.88
C GLY A 190 24.62 39.75 -14.39
N ILE A 191 24.78 38.44 -14.16
CA ILE A 191 23.72 37.59 -13.58
C ILE A 191 23.41 38.03 -12.14
N LYS A 192 24.44 38.28 -11.33
CA LYS A 192 24.27 38.76 -9.94
C LYS A 192 23.67 40.16 -9.86
N LEU A 193 23.97 41.03 -10.83
CA LEU A 193 23.38 42.36 -10.93
C LEU A 193 21.89 42.28 -11.24
N ARG A 194 21.50 41.44 -12.22
CA ARG A 194 20.10 41.20 -12.59
C ARG A 194 19.30 40.62 -11.43
N GLU A 195 19.83 39.62 -10.73
CA GLU A 195 19.16 39.02 -9.56
C GLU A 195 18.90 40.06 -8.46
N ARG A 196 19.85 40.97 -8.23
CA ARG A 196 19.68 42.07 -7.28
C ARG A 196 18.65 43.11 -7.74
N GLU A 197 18.64 43.45 -9.03
CA GLU A 197 17.66 44.39 -9.60
C GLU A 197 16.23 43.82 -9.51
N GLU A 198 16.05 42.54 -9.81
CA GLU A 198 14.75 41.85 -9.70
C GLU A 198 14.23 41.81 -8.25
N GLU A 199 15.11 41.57 -7.27
CA GLU A 199 14.75 41.63 -5.84
C GLU A 199 14.35 43.05 -5.39
N GLU A 200 15.06 44.08 -5.85
CA GLU A 200 14.73 45.48 -5.53
C GLU A 200 13.43 45.93 -6.22
N GLU A 201 13.16 45.47 -7.45
CA GLU A 201 11.89 45.70 -8.15
C GLU A 201 10.73 45.00 -7.46
N ALA A 202 10.88 43.73 -7.07
CA ALA A 202 9.85 43.01 -6.32
C ALA A 202 9.53 43.67 -4.98
N ARG A 203 10.54 44.25 -4.30
CA ARG A 203 10.29 45.01 -3.07
C ARG A 203 9.50 46.29 -3.34
N ARG A 204 9.84 47.01 -4.41
CA ARG A 204 9.13 48.23 -4.82
C ARG A 204 7.70 47.93 -5.27
N GLU A 205 7.49 46.84 -6.01
CA GLU A 205 6.17 46.38 -6.43
C GLU A 205 5.31 46.05 -5.22
N LYS A 206 5.87 45.35 -4.22
CA LYS A 206 5.16 45.06 -2.97
C LYS A 206 4.83 46.31 -2.15
N GLU A 207 5.76 47.27 -2.05
CA GLU A 207 5.51 48.57 -1.42
C GLU A 207 4.40 49.35 -2.17
N ALA A 208 4.37 49.27 -3.51
CA ALA A 208 3.33 49.90 -4.33
C ALA A 208 1.97 49.19 -4.22
N GLU A 209 1.93 47.86 -4.15
CA GLU A 209 0.72 47.08 -3.89
C GLU A 209 0.15 47.40 -2.50
N ASP A 210 1.00 47.51 -1.48
CA ASP A 210 0.59 47.89 -0.12
C ASP A 210 0.06 49.35 -0.08
N GLU A 211 0.67 50.27 -0.83
CA GLU A 211 0.17 51.64 -1.00
C GLU A 211 -1.15 51.69 -1.79
N GLU A 212 -1.29 50.91 -2.86
CA GLU A 212 -2.52 50.81 -3.66
C GLU A 212 -3.67 50.21 -2.84
N LEU A 213 -3.41 49.18 -2.05
CA LEU A 213 -4.36 48.58 -1.12
C LEU A 213 -4.73 49.54 0.03
N GLY A 214 -3.78 50.34 0.52
CA GLY A 214 -4.04 51.39 1.51
C GLY A 214 -4.87 52.56 0.96
N ILE A 215 -4.70 52.91 -0.32
CA ILE A 215 -5.51 53.93 -1.00
C ILE A 215 -6.92 53.40 -1.31
N ALA A 216 -7.05 52.12 -1.67
CA ALA A 216 -8.35 51.47 -1.88
C ALA A 216 -9.20 51.46 -0.59
N ASP A 217 -8.59 51.23 0.58
CA ASP A 217 -9.29 51.30 1.88
C ASP A 217 -9.70 52.74 2.24
N ALA A 218 -8.93 53.76 1.82
CA ALA A 218 -9.29 55.16 2.03
C ALA A 218 -10.44 55.63 1.12
N GLN A 219 -10.62 55.01 -0.05
CA GLN A 219 -11.63 55.43 -1.05
C GLN A 219 -13.03 54.83 -0.80
N VAL A 220 -13.15 53.79 0.04
CA VAL A 220 -14.45 53.22 0.47
C VAL A 220 -15.09 54.04 1.62
N GLY A 221 -14.40 55.07 2.12
CA GLY A 221 -14.75 55.79 3.34
C GLY A 221 -15.33 57.21 3.20
N PHE A 222 -16.01 57.61 2.12
CA PHE A 222 -16.81 58.86 2.16
C PHE A 222 -17.87 58.97 1.05
N GLY A 223 -19.06 58.43 1.29
CA GLY A 223 -20.28 58.81 0.54
C GLY A 223 -21.10 59.80 1.36
N PRO A 224 -21.24 61.09 0.98
CA PRO A 224 -22.17 61.98 1.64
C PRO A 224 -23.59 61.60 1.23
N THR A 225 -24.40 61.26 2.23
CA THR A 225 -25.85 61.14 2.11
C THR A 225 -26.43 62.53 1.90
N ALA A 226 -27.12 62.73 0.77
CA ALA A 226 -28.05 63.82 0.53
C ALA A 226 -29.15 63.33 -0.41
#